data_AF-A0A162MGN1-F1
#
_entry.id   AF-A0A162MGN1-F1
#
_cell.length_a   1.000
_cell.length_b   1.000
_cell.length_c   1.000
_cell.angle_alpha   90.00
_cell.angle_beta   90.00
_cell.angle_gamma   90.00
#
_symmetry.space_group_name_H-M   'P 1'
#
loop_
_entity.id
_entity.type
_entity.pdbx_description
1 polymer ?
#
loop_
_entity_poly.entity_id
_entity_poly.type
_entity_poly.pdbx_seq_one_letter_code
_entity_poly.pdbx_strand_id
1 'polypeptide(L)'
;MNVQEKMKKLNIQPVNEKVYLQHLRQWELLGQDMSEQKYYKMYGDTPMFYSDDYLNKHSIDALLKDNKRSREMLNPTLIAKLLSKCDAWWFRFRYMKQ
;
A
#
# COMPACT_ATOMS: atom_id res chain seq x y z
N MET A 1 22.31 1.36 10.29
CA MET A 1 21.37 2.29 9.60
C MET A 1 20.13 2.43 10.49
N ASN A 2 19.80 3.65 10.87
CA ASN A 2 18.68 3.94 11.79
C ASN A 2 17.32 3.73 11.10
N VAL A 3 16.25 3.50 11.86
CA VAL A 3 14.86 3.43 11.38
C VAL A 3 14.51 4.68 10.57
N GLN A 4 14.89 5.88 11.04
CA GLN A 4 14.63 7.13 10.32
C GLN A 4 15.27 7.17 8.92
N GLU A 5 16.48 6.63 8.76
CA GLU A 5 17.15 6.53 7.47
C GLU A 5 16.47 5.51 6.56
N LYS A 6 16.01 4.38 7.12
CA LYS A 6 15.21 3.37 6.40
C LYS A 6 13.91 3.96 5.90
N MET A 7 13.19 4.70 6.74
CA MET A 7 11.94 5.36 6.39
C MET A 7 12.12 6.33 5.22
N LYS A 8 13.15 7.18 5.27
CA LYS A 8 13.48 8.11 4.18
C LYS A 8 13.77 7.37 2.86
N LYS A 9 14.58 6.31 2.89
CA LYS A 9 14.90 5.52 1.68
C LYS A 9 13.69 4.79 1.10
N LEU A 10 12.80 4.28 1.95
CA LEU A 10 11.61 3.53 1.53
C LEU A 10 10.41 4.45 1.22
N ASN A 11 10.51 5.75 1.51
CA ASN A 11 9.43 6.72 1.44
C ASN A 11 8.21 6.28 2.27
N ILE A 12 8.47 5.87 3.52
CA ILE A 12 7.46 5.45 4.50
C ILE A 12 7.16 6.63 5.43
N GLN A 13 5.89 6.81 5.78
CA GLN A 13 5.41 7.88 6.65
C GLN A 13 4.95 7.33 8.01
N PRO A 14 5.02 8.12 9.09
CA PRO A 14 4.37 7.76 10.35
C PRO A 14 2.86 7.74 10.18
N VAL A 15 2.19 6.76 10.82
CA VAL A 15 0.73 6.68 10.83
C VAL A 15 0.15 7.93 11.46
N ASN A 16 -0.76 8.58 10.73
CA ASN A 16 -1.52 9.71 11.23
C ASN A 16 -2.92 9.25 11.68
N GLU A 17 -3.61 10.10 12.43
CA GLU A 17 -4.94 9.81 12.96
C GLU A 17 -5.95 9.42 11.86
N LYS A 18 -5.89 10.10 10.71
CA LYS A 18 -6.77 9.81 9.58
C LYS A 18 -6.59 8.38 9.07
N VAL A 19 -5.35 7.96 8.83
CA VAL A 19 -5.01 6.62 8.34
C VAL A 19 -5.35 5.56 9.38
N TYR A 20 -5.08 5.85 10.65
CA TYR A 20 -5.46 4.98 11.76
C TYR A 20 -6.98 4.76 11.79
N LEU A 21 -7.78 5.83 11.78
CA LEU A 21 -9.24 5.74 11.81
C LEU A 21 -9.82 5.03 10.57
N GLN A 22 -9.24 5.27 9.39
CA GLN A 22 -9.72 4.70 8.13
C GLN A 22 -9.38 3.22 7.97
N HIS A 23 -8.21 2.79 8.45
CA HIS A 23 -7.68 1.48 8.13
C HIS A 23 -7.42 0.61 9.35
N LEU A 24 -6.78 1.13 10.39
CA LEU A 24 -6.32 0.33 11.53
C LEU A 24 -7.43 0.07 12.56
N ARG A 25 -8.29 1.06 12.79
CA ARG A 25 -9.40 0.97 13.77
C ARG A 25 -10.31 -0.24 13.53
N GLN A 26 -10.56 -0.58 12.27
CA GLN A 26 -11.41 -1.72 11.91
C GLN A 26 -10.79 -3.05 12.37
N TRP A 27 -9.48 -3.20 12.27
CA TRP A 27 -8.77 -4.41 12.71
C TRP A 27 -8.76 -4.55 14.23
N GLU A 28 -8.57 -3.45 14.96
CA GLU A 28 -8.65 -3.46 16.42
C GLU A 28 -10.04 -3.83 16.93
N LEU A 29 -11.10 -3.36 16.27
CA LEU A 29 -12.48 -3.77 16.57
C LEU A 29 -12.73 -5.26 16.30
N LEU A 30 -11.97 -5.86 15.38
CA LEU A 30 -11.99 -7.29 15.10
C LEU A 30 -11.10 -8.10 16.07
N GLY A 31 -10.50 -7.45 17.06
CA GLY A 31 -9.65 -8.07 18.09
C GLY A 31 -8.19 -8.26 17.66
N GLN A 32 -7.74 -7.65 16.58
CA GLN A 32 -6.36 -7.69 16.15
C GLN A 32 -5.58 -6.49 16.69
N ASP A 33 -4.49 -6.74 17.39
CA ASP A 33 -3.63 -5.67 17.90
C ASP A 33 -2.82 -5.03 16.76
N MET A 34 -3.05 -3.74 16.53
CA MET A 34 -2.38 -2.93 15.52
C MET A 34 -1.48 -1.85 16.15
N SER A 35 -1.32 -1.85 17.46
CA SER A 35 -0.55 -0.83 18.20
C SER A 35 0.92 -0.77 17.79
N GLU A 36 1.48 -1.90 17.35
CA GLU A 36 2.86 -1.99 16.86
C GLU A 36 3.06 -1.35 15.47
N GLN A 37 1.98 -1.11 14.72
CA GLN A 37 2.02 -0.58 13.36
C GLN A 37 2.11 0.94 13.36
N LYS A 38 3.32 1.45 13.50
CA LYS A 38 3.60 2.88 13.63
C LYS A 38 3.83 3.60 12.31
N TYR A 39 4.13 2.86 11.24
CA TYR A 39 4.49 3.44 9.95
C TYR A 39 3.67 2.83 8.83
N TYR A 40 3.49 3.59 7.75
CA TYR A 40 2.75 3.13 6.59
C TYR A 40 3.28 3.72 5.29
N LYS A 41 2.90 3.07 4.19
CA LYS A 41 3.11 3.55 2.83
C LYS A 41 1.91 3.19 1.96
N MET A 42 1.45 4.15 1.17
CA MET A 42 0.37 3.93 0.21
C MET A 42 0.92 3.35 -1.10
N TYR A 43 0.32 2.26 -1.56
CA TYR A 43 0.51 1.72 -2.89
C TYR A 43 -0.82 1.84 -3.65
N GLY A 44 -0.97 2.94 -4.41
CA GLY A 44 -2.28 3.29 -4.98
C GLY A 44 -3.27 3.59 -3.86
N ASP A 45 -4.35 2.81 -3.79
CA ASP A 45 -5.42 2.98 -2.79
C ASP A 45 -5.22 2.08 -1.56
N THR A 46 -4.19 1.22 -1.56
CA THR A 46 -3.97 0.23 -0.51
C THR A 46 -2.82 0.65 0.41
N PRO A 47 -3.04 0.81 1.72
CA PRO A 47 -1.97 1.03 2.68
C PRO A 47 -1.24 -0.27 2.98
N MET A 48 0.08 -0.18 3.10
CA MET A 48 0.91 -1.21 3.73
C MET A 48 1.52 -0.63 4.98
N PHE A 49 1.45 -1.37 6.08
CA PHE A 49 1.90 -0.94 7.39
C PHE A 49 3.18 -1.65 7.82
N TYR A 50 3.94 -0.99 8.68
CA TYR A 50 5.24 -1.45 9.18
C TYR A 50 5.36 -1.14 10.67
N SER A 51 5.99 -2.06 11.40
CA SER A 51 6.36 -1.89 12.81
C SER A 51 7.84 -1.52 12.96
N ASP A 52 8.20 -1.01 14.14
CA ASP A 52 9.60 -0.76 14.51
C ASP A 52 10.42 -2.05 14.43
N ASP A 53 9.90 -3.16 14.98
CA ASP A 53 10.59 -4.45 15.01
C ASP A 53 10.88 -4.94 13.59
N TYR A 54 9.89 -4.87 12.70
CA TYR A 54 10.07 -5.26 11.30
C TYR A 54 11.14 -4.41 10.60
N LEU A 55 11.09 -3.09 10.76
CA LEU A 55 12.09 -2.21 10.15
C LEU A 55 13.50 -2.45 10.73
N ASN A 56 13.62 -2.83 12.01
CA ASN A 56 14.90 -3.13 12.63
C ASN A 56 15.47 -4.48 12.21
N LYS A 57 14.62 -5.51 12.19
CA LYS A 57 14.97 -6.90 11.86
C LYS A 57 15.51 -7.06 10.44
N HIS A 58 14.98 -6.31 9.48
CA HIS A 58 15.35 -6.44 8.08
C HIS A 58 16.44 -5.46 7.64
N SER A 59 17.35 -5.92 6.77
CA SER A 59 18.31 -5.05 6.09
C SER A 59 17.59 -4.14 5.08
N ILE A 60 18.21 -3.02 4.73
CA ILE A 60 17.61 -2.08 3.76
C ILE A 60 17.41 -2.72 2.38
N ASP A 61 18.33 -3.57 1.94
CA ASP A 61 18.22 -4.22 0.63
C ASP A 61 17.05 -5.20 0.58
N ALA A 62 16.83 -5.95 1.66
CA ALA A 62 15.65 -6.82 1.80
C ALA A 62 14.36 -5.98 1.75
N LEU A 63 14.30 -4.90 2.54
CA LEU A 63 13.14 -4.00 2.55
C LEU A 63 12.87 -3.35 1.19
N LEU A 64 13.91 -2.99 0.43
CA LEU A 64 13.77 -2.42 -0.92
C LEU A 64 13.27 -3.45 -1.93
N LYS A 65 13.75 -4.70 -1.84
CA LYS A 65 13.28 -5.80 -2.68
C LYS A 65 11.81 -6.10 -2.42
N ASP A 66 11.41 -6.18 -1.15
CA ASP A 66 10.02 -6.40 -0.76
C ASP A 66 9.12 -5.24 -1.16
N ASN A 67 9.56 -3.99 -0.96
CA ASN A 67 8.85 -2.79 -1.42
C ASN A 67 8.62 -2.80 -2.95
N LYS A 68 9.61 -3.25 -3.75
CA LYS A 68 9.43 -3.41 -5.20
C LYS A 68 8.35 -4.44 -5.51
N ARG A 69 8.41 -5.61 -4.85
CA ARG A 69 7.42 -6.67 -5.02
C ARG A 69 6.01 -6.21 -4.61
N SER A 70 5.88 -5.55 -3.46
CA SER A 70 4.60 -4.99 -2.99
C SER A 70 4.05 -3.95 -3.96
N ARG A 71 4.91 -3.11 -4.55
CA ARG A 71 4.49 -2.17 -5.60
C ARG A 71 3.91 -2.87 -6.81
N GLU A 72 4.49 -3.98 -7.25
CA GLU A 72 4.00 -4.76 -8.39
C GLU A 72 2.67 -5.45 -8.07
N MET A 73 2.48 -5.92 -6.83
CA MET A 73 1.25 -6.63 -6.43
C MET A 73 0.09 -5.69 -6.05
N LEU A 74 0.37 -4.60 -5.33
CA LEU A 74 -0.65 -3.72 -4.73
C LEU A 74 -0.98 -2.49 -5.60
N ASN A 75 -0.14 -2.17 -6.59
CA ASN A 75 -0.47 -1.18 -7.59
C ASN A 75 -0.81 -1.91 -8.89
N PRO A 76 -2.07 -2.37 -9.09
CA PRO A 76 -2.49 -2.80 -10.41
C PRO A 76 -2.24 -1.60 -11.31
N THR A 77 -1.23 -1.75 -12.17
CA THR A 77 -0.58 -0.68 -12.91
C THR A 77 -1.62 0.32 -13.38
N LEU A 78 -1.35 1.62 -13.34
CA LEU A 78 -2.20 2.62 -13.99
C LEU A 78 -2.69 2.14 -15.37
N ILE A 79 -1.85 1.38 -16.09
CA ILE A 79 -2.16 0.64 -17.33
C ILE A 79 -3.29 -0.38 -17.17
N ALA A 80 -3.28 -1.28 -16.17
CA ALA A 80 -4.36 -2.23 -15.92
C ALA A 80 -5.70 -1.53 -15.57
N LYS A 81 -5.65 -0.44 -14.78
CA LYS A 81 -6.82 0.41 -14.51
C LYS A 81 -7.29 1.19 -15.76
N LEU A 82 -6.37 1.55 -16.67
CA LEU A 82 -6.70 2.22 -17.94
C LEU A 82 -7.32 1.24 -18.94
N LEU A 83 -6.75 0.03 -19.06
CA LEU A 83 -7.21 -1.02 -19.95
C LEU A 83 -8.62 -1.48 -19.57
N SER A 84 -8.91 -1.69 -18.28
CA SER A 84 -10.26 -2.08 -17.84
C SER A 84 -11.33 -1.01 -18.15
N LYS A 85 -10.96 0.28 -18.12
CA LYS A 85 -11.85 1.37 -18.52
C LYS A 85 -12.04 1.43 -20.05
N CYS A 86 -10.98 1.21 -20.82
CA CYS A 86 -11.05 1.16 -22.28
C CYS A 86 -11.91 -0.02 -22.75
N ASP A 87 -11.78 -1.19 -22.14
CA ASP A 87 -12.61 -2.37 -22.45
C ASP A 87 -14.10 -2.07 -22.21
N ALA A 88 -14.45 -1.48 -21.06
CA ALA A 88 -15.81 -1.07 -20.76
C ALA A 88 -16.36 -0.03 -21.77
N TRP A 89 -15.52 0.89 -22.25
CA TRP A 89 -15.90 1.87 -23.26
C TRP A 89 -16.11 1.23 -24.63
N TRP A 90 -15.26 0.27 -25.01
CA TRP A 90 -15.39 -0.53 -26.23
C TRP A 90 -16.66 -1.39 -26.25
N PHE A 91 -17.00 -2.04 -25.13
CA PHE A 91 -18.26 -2.76 -24.98
C PHE A 91 -19.46 -1.81 -25.17
N ARG A 92 -19.46 -0.65 -24.52
CA ARG A 92 -20.54 0.35 -24.69
C ARG A 92 -20.67 0.85 -26.13
N PHE A 93 -19.57 1.03 -26.85
CA PHE A 93 -19.61 1.45 -28.26
C PHE A 93 -20.17 0.35 -29.18
N ARG A 94 -19.88 -0.93 -28.88
CA ARG A 94 -20.35 -2.08 -29.65
C ARG A 94 -21.85 -2.37 -29.48
N TYR A 95 -22.45 -2.00 -28.34
CA TYR A 95 -23.88 -2.19 -28.06
C TYR A 95 -24.77 -0.98 -28.38
N MET A 96 -24.22 0.17 -28.78
CA MET A 96 -25.01 1.35 -29.22
C MET A 96 -25.22 1.41 -30.75
N LYS A 97 -24.79 0.39 -31.50
CA LYS A 97 -24.97 0.26 -32.97
C LYS A 97 -26.02 -0.81 -33.35
N GLN A 98 -27.04 -1.02 -32.51
CA GLN A 98 -28.27 -1.72 -32.88
C GLN A 98 -29.44 -0.76 -32.83
#